data_AF-A0A497JQH5-F1
#
_entry.id   AF-A0A497JQH5-F1
#
_cell.length_a   1.000
_cell.length_b   1.000
_cell.length_c   1.000
_cell.angle_alpha   90.00
_cell.angle_beta   90.00
_cell.angle_gamma   90.00
#
_symmetry.space_group_name_H-M   'P 1'
#
loop_
_entity.id
_entity.type
_entity.pdbx_description
1 polymer ?
#
loop_
_entity_poly.entity_id
_entity_poly.type
_entity_poly.pdbx_seq_one_letter_code
_entity_poly.pdbx_strand_id
1 'polypeptide(L)'
;MNEEKEEIPVEEIKELLKAVSTEIPTLVKSVIGSVFSEEAGRNMGKAAGAFYKELVDSGIPQDVAVKMTEKYMSVFTNLSELLKGMGKGKGFMGKESEVEKEIERRIKEKLAEKHGREEETE
;
A
#
# COMPACT_ATOMS: atom_id res chain seq x y z
N MET A 1 9.15 43.47 36.22
CA MET A 1 8.66 42.92 34.94
C MET A 1 8.36 41.46 35.22
N ASN A 2 7.08 41.09 35.32
CA ASN A 2 6.70 39.69 35.49
C ASN A 2 6.75 39.05 34.11
N GLU A 3 7.65 38.10 33.91
CA GLU A 3 7.61 37.18 32.78
C GLU A 3 6.46 36.21 33.02
N GLU A 4 5.32 36.47 32.38
CA GLU A 4 4.30 35.44 32.21
C GLU A 4 4.90 34.38 31.30
N LYS A 5 5.20 33.21 31.87
CA LYS A 5 5.57 32.04 31.08
C LYS A 5 4.32 31.62 30.31
N GLU A 6 4.33 31.81 29.00
CA GLU A 6 3.35 31.17 28.12
C GLU A 6 3.43 29.66 28.34
N GLU A 7 2.43 29.10 29.02
CA GLU A 7 2.29 27.66 29.13
C GLU A 7 1.94 27.10 27.76
N ILE A 8 2.79 26.20 27.26
CA ILE A 8 2.54 25.51 26.00
C ILE A 8 1.23 24.71 26.15
N PRO A 9 0.23 24.89 25.26
CA PRO A 9 -1.07 24.22 25.38
C PRO A 9 -0.97 22.75 24.94
N VAL A 10 -0.42 21.91 25.81
CA VAL A 10 -0.10 20.50 25.52
C VAL A 10 -1.35 19.71 25.11
N GLU A 11 -2.49 19.97 25.74
CA GLU A 11 -3.77 19.32 25.47
C GLU A 11 -4.27 19.62 24.05
N GLU A 12 -4.26 20.88 23.63
CA GLU A 12 -4.68 21.30 22.30
C GLU A 12 -3.74 20.74 21.21
N ILE A 13 -2.42 20.73 21.49
CA ILE A 13 -1.43 20.11 20.60
C ILE A 13 -1.68 18.60 20.49
N LYS A 14 -1.99 17.92 21.59
CA LYS A 14 -2.32 16.49 21.59
C LYS A 14 -3.57 16.19 20.78
N GLU A 15 -4.60 17.02 20.88
CA GLU A 15 -5.82 16.89 20.09
C GLU A 15 -5.57 17.15 18.60
N LEU A 16 -4.80 18.19 18.26
CA LEU A 16 -4.40 18.48 16.90
C LEU A 16 -3.60 17.33 16.29
N LEU A 17 -2.59 16.83 17.01
CA LEU A 17 -1.77 15.70 16.54
C LEU A 17 -2.62 14.44 16.40
N LYS A 18 -3.58 14.20 17.29
CA LYS A 18 -4.53 13.08 17.17
C LYS A 18 -5.40 13.22 15.93
N ALA A 19 -5.96 14.40 15.66
CA ALA A 19 -6.74 14.69 14.47
C ALA A 19 -5.91 14.48 13.20
N VAL A 20 -4.72 15.08 13.11
CA VAL A 20 -3.78 14.93 12.00
C VAL A 20 -3.44 13.46 11.77
N SER A 21 -3.16 12.73 12.85
CA SER A 21 -2.82 11.31 12.78
C SER A 21 -3.99 10.43 12.32
N THR A 22 -5.24 10.91 12.42
CA THR A 22 -6.42 10.16 11.99
C THR A 22 -6.81 10.52 10.56
N GLU A 23 -6.82 11.81 10.23
CA GLU A 23 -7.28 12.32 8.94
C GLU A 23 -6.29 12.01 7.81
N ILE A 24 -4.98 12.20 8.04
CA ILE A 24 -3.97 11.97 6.99
C ILE A 24 -4.00 10.50 6.51
N PRO A 25 -3.96 9.47 7.38
CA PRO A 25 -4.05 8.08 6.92
C PRO A 25 -5.38 7.74 6.25
N THR A 26 -6.49 8.38 6.66
CA THR A 26 -7.82 8.16 6.07
C THR A 26 -7.91 8.70 4.66
N LEU A 27 -7.39 9.91 4.43
CA LEU A 27 -7.27 10.50 3.10
C LEU A 27 -6.39 9.65 2.19
N VAL A 28 -5.23 9.21 2.70
CA VAL A 28 -4.34 8.30 1.98
C VAL A 28 -5.09 7.02 1.60
N LYS A 29 -5.71 6.30 2.55
CA LYS A 29 -6.48 5.07 2.27
C LYS A 29 -7.56 5.27 1.21
N SER A 30 -8.24 6.41 1.22
CA SER A 30 -9.30 6.73 0.25
C SER A 30 -8.74 6.92 -1.17
N VAL A 31 -7.62 7.63 -1.30
CA VAL A 31 -6.90 7.81 -2.59
C VAL A 31 -6.33 6.48 -3.09
N ILE A 32 -5.83 5.61 -2.19
CA ILE A 32 -5.43 4.25 -2.57
C ILE A 32 -6.63 3.48 -3.12
N GLY A 33 -7.75 3.47 -2.39
CA GLY A 33 -8.93 2.71 -2.80
C GLY A 33 -9.45 3.14 -4.18
N SER A 34 -9.37 4.42 -4.51
CA SER A 34 -9.74 4.91 -5.84
C SER A 34 -8.74 4.49 -6.92
N VAL A 35 -7.44 4.52 -6.63
CA VAL A 35 -6.35 4.23 -7.59
C VAL A 35 -6.04 2.74 -7.74
N PHE A 36 -6.31 1.90 -6.74
CA PHE A 36 -6.07 0.44 -6.75
C PHE A 36 -7.36 -0.36 -6.92
N SER A 37 -8.41 0.25 -7.47
CA SER A 37 -9.63 -0.45 -7.90
C SER A 37 -9.39 -1.25 -9.18
N GLU A 38 -10.24 -2.23 -9.47
CA GLU A 38 -10.19 -2.97 -10.74
C GLU A 38 -10.31 -2.04 -11.95
N GLU A 39 -11.18 -1.03 -11.86
CA GLU A 39 -11.36 -0.01 -12.88
C GLU A 39 -10.08 0.82 -13.08
N ALA A 40 -9.46 1.27 -11.99
CA ALA A 40 -8.22 2.02 -12.06
C ALA A 40 -7.07 1.16 -12.62
N GLY A 41 -7.00 -0.13 -12.25
CA GLY A 41 -6.05 -1.08 -12.83
C GLY A 41 -6.23 -1.23 -14.35
N ARG A 42 -7.48 -1.37 -14.83
CA ARG A 42 -7.80 -1.42 -16.27
C ARG A 42 -7.40 -0.13 -16.99
N ASN A 43 -7.70 1.03 -16.39
CA ASN A 43 -7.35 2.33 -16.97
C ASN A 43 -5.83 2.54 -17.02
N MET A 44 -5.11 2.15 -15.99
CA MET A 44 -3.65 2.20 -15.93
C MET A 44 -3.01 1.29 -16.99
N GLY A 45 -3.51 0.06 -17.16
CA GLY A 45 -3.03 -0.83 -18.21
C GLY A 45 -3.23 -0.27 -19.62
N LYS A 46 -4.39 0.35 -19.89
CA LYS A 46 -4.65 1.04 -21.16
C LYS A 46 -3.68 2.20 -21.39
N ALA A 47 -3.43 3.01 -20.36
CA ALA A 47 -2.50 4.15 -20.46
C ALA A 47 -1.07 3.68 -20.74
N ALA A 48 -0.58 2.65 -20.03
CA ALA A 48 0.75 2.08 -20.27
C ALA A 48 0.88 1.51 -21.69
N GLY A 49 -0.14 0.79 -22.18
CA GLY A 49 -0.15 0.26 -23.54
C GLY A 49 -0.17 1.34 -24.61
N ALA A 50 -0.98 2.40 -24.42
CA ALA A 50 -1.02 3.53 -25.33
C ALA A 50 0.33 4.29 -25.35
N PHE A 51 0.93 4.50 -24.18
CA PHE A 51 2.24 5.13 -24.05
C PHE A 51 3.32 4.32 -24.78
N TYR A 52 3.41 3.01 -24.54
CA TYR A 52 4.33 2.12 -25.25
C TYR A 52 4.15 2.20 -26.76
N LYS A 53 2.90 2.14 -27.23
CA LYS A 53 2.59 2.19 -28.66
C LYS A 53 3.08 3.49 -29.29
N GLU A 54 2.83 4.64 -28.65
CA GLU A 54 3.29 5.95 -29.15
C GLU A 54 4.81 6.05 -29.21
N LEU A 55 5.53 5.46 -28.24
CA LEU A 55 7.00 5.40 -28.28
C LEU A 55 7.48 4.60 -29.49
N VAL A 56 6.90 3.43 -29.75
CA VAL A 56 7.26 2.61 -30.91
C VAL A 56 6.90 3.31 -32.22
N ASP A 57 5.71 3.90 -32.30
CA ASP A 57 5.22 4.60 -33.50
C ASP A 57 6.06 5.85 -33.81
N SER A 58 6.66 6.49 -32.79
CA SER A 58 7.61 7.60 -32.95
C SER A 58 9.05 7.15 -33.30
N GLY A 59 9.28 5.85 -33.47
CA GLY A 59 10.56 5.27 -33.90
C GLY A 59 11.51 4.91 -32.77
N ILE A 60 11.05 4.89 -31.51
CA ILE A 60 11.86 4.42 -30.39
C ILE A 60 11.99 2.89 -30.46
N PRO A 61 13.22 2.33 -30.33
CA PRO A 61 13.42 0.89 -30.30
C PRO A 61 12.56 0.20 -29.23
N GLN A 62 12.01 -0.97 -29.55
CA GLN A 62 11.06 -1.66 -28.67
C GLN A 62 11.60 -1.91 -27.26
N ASP A 63 12.87 -2.31 -27.14
CA ASP A 63 13.51 -2.56 -25.85
C ASP A 63 13.62 -1.28 -24.99
N VAL A 64 13.87 -0.14 -25.63
CA VAL A 64 13.89 1.18 -24.98
C VAL A 64 12.47 1.60 -24.60
N ALA A 65 11.49 1.41 -25.48
CA ALA A 65 10.09 1.74 -25.24
C ALA A 65 9.50 0.91 -24.08
N VAL A 66 9.84 -0.39 -23.99
CA VAL A 66 9.47 -1.23 -22.83
C VAL A 66 10.05 -0.64 -21.55
N LYS A 67 11.36 -0.36 -21.50
CA LYS A 67 12.01 0.22 -20.30
C LYS A 67 11.41 1.57 -19.89
N MET A 68 11.10 2.44 -20.85
CA MET A 68 10.45 3.73 -20.58
C MET A 68 9.05 3.54 -20.00
N THR A 69 8.30 2.56 -20.51
CA THR A 69 6.95 2.23 -20.03
C THR A 69 7.00 1.60 -18.63
N GLU A 70 7.94 0.69 -18.37
CA GLU A 70 8.21 0.13 -17.04
C GLU A 70 8.54 1.23 -16.03
N LYS A 71 9.39 2.19 -16.42
CA LYS A 71 9.74 3.32 -15.56
C LYS A 71 8.54 4.25 -15.33
N TYR A 72 7.70 4.50 -16.33
CA TYR A 72 6.44 5.22 -16.16
C TYR A 72 5.52 4.51 -15.15
N MET A 73 5.38 3.19 -15.26
CA MET A 73 4.58 2.39 -14.33
C MET A 73 5.18 2.31 -12.92
N SER A 74 6.51 2.42 -12.79
CA SER A 74 7.19 2.33 -11.49
C SER A 74 6.79 3.40 -10.48
N VAL A 75 6.29 4.55 -10.96
CA VAL A 75 5.77 5.60 -10.09
C VAL A 75 4.60 5.07 -9.24
N PHE A 76 3.76 4.21 -9.82
CA PHE A 76 2.63 3.60 -9.14
C PHE A 76 3.05 2.47 -8.21
N THR A 77 4.07 1.68 -8.57
CA THR A 77 4.60 0.63 -7.68
C THR A 77 5.30 1.23 -6.46
N ASN A 78 6.08 2.30 -6.64
CA ASN A 78 6.74 3.02 -5.56
C ASN A 78 5.72 3.65 -4.62
N LEU A 79 4.65 4.24 -5.18
CA LEU A 79 3.51 4.69 -4.38
C LEU A 79 2.92 3.52 -3.58
N SER A 80 2.63 2.38 -4.21
CA SER A 80 2.15 1.18 -3.51
C SER A 80 3.07 0.73 -2.35
N GLU A 81 4.39 0.78 -2.55
CA GLU A 81 5.37 0.43 -1.52
C GLU A 81 5.37 1.41 -0.34
N LEU A 82 5.30 2.71 -0.60
CA LEU A 82 5.17 3.73 0.46
C LEU A 82 3.91 3.49 1.31
N LEU A 83 2.81 3.13 0.64
CA LEU A 83 1.53 2.86 1.30
C LEU A 83 1.57 1.57 2.11
N LYS A 84 2.21 0.52 1.59
CA LYS A 84 2.49 -0.73 2.33
C LYS A 84 3.40 -0.46 3.54
N GLY A 85 4.39 0.42 3.40
CA GLY A 85 5.26 0.85 4.50
C GLY A 85 4.49 1.56 5.61
N MET A 86 3.52 2.41 5.24
CA MET A 86 2.63 3.09 6.18
C MET A 86 1.68 2.11 6.89
N GLY A 87 1.22 1.04 6.21
CA GLY A 87 0.40 -0.03 6.79
C GLY A 87 1.14 -0.98 7.74
N LYS A 88 2.47 -1.11 7.62
CA LYS A 88 3.32 -1.97 8.48
C LYS A 88 3.75 -1.30 9.79
N GLY A 89 3.53 0.01 9.95
CA GLY A 89 3.67 0.69 11.23
C GLY A 89 2.52 0.28 12.15
N LYS A 90 2.85 -0.41 13.25
CA LYS A 90 1.96 -1.05 14.25
C LYS A 90 0.93 -0.12 14.95
N GLY A 91 0.68 1.09 14.44
CA GLY A 91 -0.19 2.10 15.04
C GLY A 91 -1.37 2.59 14.19
N PHE A 92 -1.52 2.23 12.90
CA PHE A 92 -2.56 2.83 12.03
C PHE A 92 -3.44 1.85 11.23
N MET A 93 -3.29 0.54 11.43
CA MET A 93 -4.15 -0.47 10.82
C MET A 93 -4.89 -1.26 11.91
N GLY A 94 -6.11 -0.83 12.20
CA GLY A 94 -7.05 -1.63 12.97
C GLY A 94 -7.39 -2.92 12.22
N LYS A 95 -7.45 -4.01 12.99
CA LYS A 95 -8.11 -5.30 12.72
C LYS A 95 -7.65 -6.02 11.45
N GLU A 96 -6.90 -7.12 11.65
CA GLU A 96 -6.75 -8.20 10.65
C GLU A 96 -8.10 -8.45 9.97
N SER A 97 -8.12 -8.44 8.64
CA SER A 97 -9.34 -8.77 7.92
C SER A 97 -9.73 -10.22 8.21
N GLU A 98 -11.02 -10.54 8.30
CA GLU A 98 -11.49 -11.91 8.55
C GLU A 98 -10.97 -12.90 7.49
N VAL A 99 -10.72 -12.41 6.27
CA VAL A 99 -10.09 -13.17 5.18
C VAL A 99 -8.64 -13.53 5.51
N GLU A 100 -7.90 -12.64 6.13
CA GLU A 100 -6.49 -12.84 6.50
C GLU A 100 -6.36 -13.87 7.63
N LYS A 101 -7.26 -13.82 8.62
CA LYS A 101 -7.36 -14.84 9.68
C LYS A 101 -7.71 -16.23 9.12
N GLU A 102 -8.66 -16.28 8.18
CA GLU A 102 -9.07 -17.53 7.54
C GLU A 102 -7.93 -18.14 6.70
N ILE A 103 -7.18 -17.30 5.98
CA ILE A 103 -5.98 -17.74 5.24
C ILE A 103 -4.93 -18.31 6.20
N GLU A 104 -4.63 -17.60 7.28
CA GLU A 104 -3.62 -18.03 8.26
C GLU A 104 -4.03 -19.35 8.95
N ARG A 105 -5.32 -19.50 9.28
CA ARG A 105 -5.87 -20.74 9.82
C ARG A 105 -5.69 -21.92 8.86
N ARG A 106 -6.08 -21.76 7.59
CA ARG A 106 -5.94 -22.83 6.59
C ARG A 106 -4.50 -23.22 6.32
N ILE A 107 -3.58 -22.27 6.37
CA ILE A 107 -2.14 -22.56 6.21
C ILE A 107 -1.64 -23.38 7.40
N LYS A 108 -2.00 -23.00 8.63
CA LYS A 108 -1.62 -23.75 9.86
C LYS A 108 -2.20 -25.16 9.86
N GLU A 109 -3.48 -25.32 9.51
CA GLU A 109 -4.13 -26.64 9.42
C GLU A 109 -3.43 -27.54 8.38
N LYS A 110 -3.15 -27.03 7.18
CA LYS A 110 -2.44 -27.80 6.14
C LYS A 110 -1.01 -28.16 6.51
N LEU A 111 -0.29 -27.29 7.22
CA LEU A 111 1.07 -27.57 7.68
C LEU A 111 1.07 -28.65 8.77
N ALA A 112 0.10 -28.61 9.69
CA ALA A 112 -0.08 -29.62 10.73
C ALA A 112 -0.46 -30.99 10.14
N GLU A 113 -1.37 -31.04 9.17
CA GLU A 113 -1.73 -32.29 8.47
C GLU A 113 -0.55 -32.90 7.71
N LYS A 114 0.34 -32.05 7.16
CA LYS A 114 1.51 -32.51 6.41
C LYS A 114 2.60 -33.07 7.33
N HIS A 115 2.83 -32.44 8.49
CA HIS A 115 3.76 -32.99 9.51
C HIS A 115 3.20 -34.26 10.17
N GLY A 116 1.89 -34.33 10.43
CA GLY A 116 1.28 -35.54 11.01
C GLY A 116 1.32 -36.77 10.09
N ARG A 117 1.39 -36.59 8.77
CA ARG A 117 1.56 -37.70 7.82
C ARG A 117 3.00 -38.15 7.64
N GLU A 118 3.98 -37.32 7.96
CA GLU A 118 5.40 -37.68 7.84
C GLU A 118 5.84 -38.53 9.06
N GLU A 119 5.23 -38.35 10.24
CA GLU A 119 5.52 -39.16 11.45
C GLU A 119 4.84 -40.54 11.49
N GLU A 120 3.81 -40.81 10.68
CA GLU A 120 3.15 -42.14 10.63
C GLU A 120 3.79 -43.11 9.60
N THR A 121 4.87 -42.71 8.92
CA THR A 121 5.51 -43.50 7.86
C THR A 121 6.97 -43.91 8.14
N GLU A 122 7.48 -43.74 9.36
CA GLU A 122 8.73 -44.37 9.84
C GLU A 122 8.48 -45.60 10.73
#